data_AF-A0A1W1C168-F1
#
_entry.id   AF-A0A1W1C168-F1
#
_cell.length_a   1.000
_cell.length_b   1.000
_cell.length_c   1.000
_cell.angle_alpha   90.00
_cell.angle_beta   90.00
_cell.angle_gamma   90.00
#
_symmetry.space_group_name_H-M   'P 1'
#
loop_
_entity.id
_entity.type
_entity.pdbx_description
1 polymer ?
#
loop_
_entity_poly.entity_id
_entity_poly.type
_entity_poly.pdbx_seq_one_letter_code
_entity_poly.pdbx_strand_id
1 'polypeptide(L)'
;MGFTMTEQFFTKSIKVQKIIKGFNLTKSLLVSSILVGEDNIGKKSLIKYLFPNIMIVDGSNQKNVEETLAISNKLIIFNFEKLTNMENLNFDNKQIIAVSNYISNERIIDDLFAFIYKMPSLKDRVEDIELLVNYFIKDVKRNLMIDKLIIDLNRVDISSNTKSLRKSVYKEAFINDCTNKDIEEILYNYLLKYMNGNNDYKKYLSLYERPLIKAGLKKFYSQLKLSSILGINRNTLRKKIHELNLN
;
A
#
# COMPACT_ATOMS: atom_id res chain seq x y z
N MET A 1 19.39 -11.82 -23.09
CA MET A 1 18.93 -10.41 -23.20
C MET A 1 17.76 -10.22 -22.26
N GLY A 2 18.04 -9.81 -21.01
CA GLY A 2 17.00 -9.55 -20.03
C GLY A 2 16.42 -8.16 -20.28
N PHE A 3 15.12 -8.08 -20.54
CA PHE A 3 14.38 -6.82 -20.48
C PHE A 3 14.47 -6.30 -19.04
N THR A 4 15.37 -5.36 -18.77
CA THR A 4 15.28 -4.54 -17.55
C THR A 4 14.07 -3.63 -17.74
N MET A 5 12.90 -4.06 -17.26
CA MET A 5 11.77 -3.15 -17.10
C MET A 5 12.26 -2.02 -16.20
N THR A 6 12.39 -0.82 -16.77
CA THR A 6 12.65 0.40 -16.02
C THR A 6 11.47 0.61 -15.08
N GLU A 7 11.67 0.35 -13.78
CA GLU A 7 10.66 0.63 -12.77
C GLU A 7 10.33 2.13 -12.82
N GLN A 8 9.11 2.49 -13.22
CA GLN A 8 8.67 3.89 -13.26
C GLN A 8 8.28 4.35 -11.86
N PHE A 9 8.82 5.51 -11.43
CA PHE A 9 8.43 6.17 -10.19
C PHE A 9 7.60 7.42 -10.49
N PHE A 10 6.45 7.55 -9.83
CA PHE A 10 5.50 8.65 -10.06
C PHE A 10 5.42 9.56 -8.84
N THR A 11 5.63 10.87 -9.03
CA THR A 11 5.42 11.86 -7.97
C THR A 11 5.16 13.27 -8.53
N LYS A 12 4.24 13.99 -7.89
CA LYS A 12 4.03 15.45 -7.99
C LYS A 12 4.55 16.20 -6.76
N SER A 13 4.90 15.49 -5.69
CA SER A 13 5.40 16.10 -4.46
C SER A 13 6.72 16.83 -4.65
N ILE A 14 6.74 18.12 -4.34
CA ILE A 14 7.95 18.96 -4.39
C ILE A 14 9.06 18.40 -3.48
N LYS A 15 8.69 17.86 -2.30
CA LYS A 15 9.65 17.24 -1.37
C LYS A 15 10.35 16.04 -2.00
N VAL A 16 9.59 15.14 -2.63
CA VAL A 16 10.16 13.96 -3.29
C VAL A 16 10.97 14.35 -4.53
N GLN A 17 10.52 15.36 -5.30
CA GLN A 17 11.29 15.89 -6.42
C GLN A 17 12.64 16.50 -5.99
N LYS A 18 12.69 17.16 -4.83
CA LYS A 18 13.97 17.65 -4.26
C LYS A 18 14.90 16.48 -3.91
N ILE A 19 14.37 15.40 -3.34
CA ILE A 19 15.14 14.17 -3.06
C ILE A 19 15.70 13.57 -4.36
N ILE A 20 14.86 13.46 -5.40
CA ILE A 20 15.28 12.98 -6.74
C ILE A 20 16.42 13.84 -7.29
N LYS A 21 16.30 15.17 -7.21
CA LYS A 21 17.34 16.09 -7.65
C LYS A 21 18.64 15.89 -6.84
N GLY A 22 18.55 15.74 -5.53
CA GLY A 22 19.69 15.45 -4.65
C GLY A 22 20.46 14.20 -5.07
N PHE A 23 19.75 13.07 -5.24
CA PHE A 23 20.37 11.82 -5.72
C PHE A 23 20.96 11.93 -7.12
N ASN A 24 20.34 12.70 -8.03
CA ASN A 24 20.88 12.90 -9.37
C ASN A 24 22.17 13.73 -9.36
N LEU A 25 22.28 14.72 -8.47
CA LEU A 25 23.49 15.53 -8.31
C LEU A 25 24.66 14.71 -7.71
N THR A 26 24.36 13.73 -6.86
CA THR A 26 25.38 12.88 -6.23
C THR A 26 25.68 11.59 -7.03
N LYS A 27 25.04 11.40 -8.18
CA LYS A 27 25.13 10.17 -8.98
C LYS A 27 26.54 9.87 -9.50
N SER A 28 27.31 10.90 -9.82
CA SER A 28 28.69 10.81 -10.30
C SER A 28 29.73 10.80 -9.16
N LEU A 29 29.30 11.04 -7.92
CA LEU A 29 30.19 11.16 -6.76
C LEU A 29 30.25 9.82 -6.00
N LEU A 30 31.42 9.50 -5.44
CA LEU A 30 31.63 8.36 -4.53
C LEU A 30 31.21 8.75 -3.11
N VAL A 31 29.98 9.22 -2.96
CA VAL A 31 29.42 9.63 -1.67
C VAL A 31 28.26 8.73 -1.30
N SER A 32 28.25 8.29 -0.04
CA SER A 32 27.19 7.44 0.49
C SER A 32 26.00 8.29 0.93
N SER A 33 24.80 7.81 0.62
CA SER A 33 23.54 8.48 0.94
C SER A 33 22.52 7.49 1.51
N ILE A 34 21.64 7.96 2.40
CA ILE A 34 20.56 7.14 2.96
C ILE A 34 19.20 7.79 2.69
N LEU A 35 18.21 6.96 2.36
CA LEU A 35 16.80 7.35 2.23
C LEU A 35 15.98 6.72 3.37
N VAL A 36 15.48 7.57 4.25
CA VAL A 36 14.70 7.18 5.42
C VAL A 36 13.23 7.60 5.26
N GLY A 37 12.30 6.80 5.79
CA GLY A 37 10.89 7.19 5.91
C GLY A 37 10.03 5.99 6.27
N GLU A 38 8.73 6.17 6.45
CA GLU A 38 7.83 5.07 6.82
C GLU A 38 7.82 3.88 5.84
N ASP A 39 7.21 2.79 6.30
CA ASP A 39 6.94 1.63 5.47
C ASP A 39 6.01 1.93 4.29
N ASN A 40 6.22 1.22 3.18
CA ASN A 40 5.35 1.25 2.00
C ASN A 40 5.17 2.65 1.37
N ILE A 41 6.16 3.54 1.44
CA ILE A 41 6.12 4.85 0.75
C ILE A 41 6.78 4.81 -0.65
N GLY A 42 7.27 3.65 -1.10
CA GLY A 42 7.88 3.51 -2.42
C GLY A 42 9.38 3.82 -2.48
N LYS A 43 10.09 3.84 -1.33
CA LYS A 43 11.55 4.02 -1.27
C LYS A 43 12.32 3.06 -2.19
N LYS A 44 11.97 1.78 -2.16
CA LYS A 44 12.62 0.75 -3.00
C LYS A 44 12.45 1.05 -4.49
N SER A 45 11.23 1.39 -4.91
CA SER A 45 10.94 1.76 -6.31
C SER A 45 11.64 3.05 -6.73
N LEU A 46 11.72 4.05 -5.84
CA LEU A 46 12.46 5.29 -6.10
C LEU A 46 13.94 5.01 -6.36
N ILE A 47 14.59 4.25 -5.48
CA ILE A 47 16.03 3.96 -5.63
C ILE A 47 16.29 3.11 -6.87
N LYS A 48 15.46 2.09 -7.15
CA LYS A 48 15.58 1.29 -8.37
C LYS A 48 15.36 2.10 -9.64
N TYR A 49 14.42 3.05 -9.63
CA TYR A 49 14.22 3.96 -10.75
C TYR A 49 15.46 4.84 -11.02
N LEU A 50 16.08 5.37 -9.97
CA LEU A 50 17.26 6.23 -10.10
C LEU A 50 18.53 5.45 -10.44
N PHE A 51 18.67 4.23 -9.92
CA PHE A 51 19.87 3.40 -9.99
C PHE A 51 19.56 1.97 -10.44
N PRO A 52 19.08 1.77 -11.68
CA PRO A 52 18.57 0.47 -12.15
C PRO A 52 19.64 -0.63 -12.28
N ASN A 53 20.91 -0.24 -12.42
CA ASN A 53 22.02 -1.17 -12.70
C ASN A 53 22.92 -1.44 -11.50
N ILE A 54 22.59 -0.89 -10.31
CA ILE A 54 23.40 -1.11 -9.10
C ILE A 54 22.91 -2.38 -8.39
N MET A 55 23.86 -3.16 -7.87
CA MET A 55 23.57 -4.37 -7.09
C MET A 55 22.79 -4.02 -5.82
N ILE A 56 21.82 -4.86 -5.47
CA ILE A 56 20.93 -4.67 -4.32
C ILE A 56 21.13 -5.81 -3.34
N VAL A 57 21.33 -5.48 -2.07
CA VAL A 57 21.40 -6.44 -0.96
C VAL A 57 20.41 -6.06 0.16
N ASP A 58 20.02 -7.04 0.97
CA ASP A 58 19.14 -6.84 2.13
C ASP A 58 19.97 -6.83 3.42
N GLY A 59 19.82 -5.78 4.22
CA GLY A 59 20.47 -5.59 5.52
C GLY A 59 20.07 -6.62 6.57
N SER A 60 19.04 -7.43 6.31
CA SER A 60 18.73 -8.59 7.15
C SER A 60 19.81 -9.69 7.07
N ASN A 61 20.70 -9.65 6.07
CA ASN A 61 21.79 -10.62 5.90
C ASN A 61 23.16 -9.91 5.93
N GLN A 62 23.71 -9.74 7.13
CA GLN A 62 24.98 -9.05 7.39
C GLN A 62 26.13 -9.57 6.52
N LYS A 63 26.33 -10.90 6.47
CA LYS A 63 27.45 -11.52 5.75
C LYS A 63 27.46 -11.14 4.27
N ASN A 64 26.28 -11.23 3.63
CA ASN A 64 26.13 -10.89 2.23
C ASN A 64 26.42 -9.40 1.95
N VAL A 65 26.06 -8.52 2.89
CA VAL A 65 26.39 -7.09 2.78
C VAL A 65 27.91 -6.87 2.85
N GLU A 66 28.59 -7.48 3.82
CA GLU A 66 30.04 -7.37 3.99
C GLU A 66 30.82 -7.94 2.79
N GLU A 67 30.46 -9.13 2.32
CA GLU A 67 31.05 -9.77 1.14
C GLU A 67 30.87 -8.89 -0.11
N THR A 68 29.69 -8.33 -0.32
CA THR A 68 29.42 -7.47 -1.47
C THR A 68 30.13 -6.12 -1.37
N LEU A 69 30.25 -5.56 -0.16
CA LEU A 69 31.02 -4.33 0.10
C LEU A 69 32.52 -4.50 -0.15
N ALA A 70 33.06 -5.72 -0.03
CA ALA A 70 34.46 -6.01 -0.34
C ALA A 70 34.72 -6.07 -1.84
N ILE A 71 33.72 -6.46 -2.64
CA ILE A 71 33.85 -6.69 -4.09
C ILE A 71 33.44 -5.47 -4.91
N SER A 72 32.44 -4.71 -4.46
CA SER A 72 31.83 -3.61 -5.22
C SER A 72 31.94 -2.27 -4.52
N ASN A 73 32.28 -1.24 -5.29
CA ASN A 73 32.29 0.15 -4.84
C ASN A 73 30.91 0.81 -4.95
N LYS A 74 29.92 0.15 -5.56
CA LYS A 74 28.55 0.66 -5.71
C LYS A 74 27.56 -0.37 -5.22
N LEU A 75 26.74 -0.01 -4.23
CA LEU A 75 25.82 -0.94 -3.59
C LEU A 75 24.56 -0.24 -3.09
N ILE A 76 23.41 -0.87 -3.27
CA ILE A 76 22.16 -0.50 -2.62
C ILE A 76 21.89 -1.46 -1.47
N ILE A 77 21.65 -0.93 -0.28
CA ILE A 77 21.33 -1.73 0.91
C ILE A 77 19.90 -1.40 1.35
N PHE A 78 19.00 -2.38 1.30
CA PHE A 78 17.63 -2.24 1.81
C PHE A 78 17.52 -2.71 3.25
N ASN A 79 16.58 -2.13 4.01
CA ASN A 79 16.35 -2.43 5.42
C ASN A 79 17.64 -2.22 6.24
N PHE A 80 18.35 -1.11 5.98
CA PHE A 80 19.63 -0.81 6.62
C PHE A 80 19.53 -0.87 8.15
N GLU A 81 18.40 -0.44 8.73
CA GLU A 81 18.09 -0.48 10.16
C GLU A 81 18.19 -1.86 10.82
N LYS A 82 18.22 -2.95 10.03
CA LYS A 82 18.31 -4.32 10.53
C LYS A 82 19.74 -4.82 10.72
N LEU A 83 20.75 -4.09 10.24
CA LEU A 83 22.14 -4.45 10.43
C LEU A 83 22.52 -4.25 11.90
N THR A 84 23.15 -5.26 12.50
CA THR A 84 23.58 -5.18 13.91
C THR A 84 24.94 -4.51 14.06
N ASN A 85 25.83 -4.67 13.07
CA ASN A 85 27.24 -4.24 13.17
C ASN A 85 27.53 -3.08 12.21
N MET A 86 26.74 -2.00 12.31
CA MET A 86 26.88 -0.85 11.41
C MET A 86 28.23 -0.13 11.54
N GLU A 87 28.81 -0.11 12.74
CA GLU A 87 30.06 0.60 13.06
C GLU A 87 31.28 0.04 12.32
N ASN A 88 31.23 -1.23 11.92
CA ASN A 88 32.34 -1.90 11.24
C ASN A 88 32.29 -1.73 9.71
N LEU A 89 31.27 -1.05 9.19
CA LEU A 89 31.10 -0.89 7.74
C LEU A 89 31.98 0.26 7.25
N ASN A 90 32.90 -0.05 6.33
CA ASN A 90 33.71 0.96 5.67
C ASN A 90 33.11 1.37 4.31
N PHE A 91 32.68 2.64 4.23
CA PHE A 91 32.13 3.28 3.03
C PHE A 91 33.11 4.22 2.31
N ASP A 92 34.38 4.26 2.72
CA ASP A 92 35.43 5.06 2.10
C ASP A 92 35.56 4.72 0.62
N ASN A 93 35.54 5.76 -0.23
CA ASN A 93 35.60 5.64 -1.69
C ASN A 93 34.51 4.75 -2.31
N LYS A 94 33.38 4.55 -1.62
CA LYS A 94 32.23 3.78 -2.12
C LYS A 94 30.99 4.67 -2.25
N GLN A 95 30.15 4.32 -3.22
CA GLN A 95 28.82 4.91 -3.40
C GLN A 95 27.79 3.93 -2.86
N ILE A 96 27.44 4.09 -1.58
CA ILE A 96 26.43 3.27 -0.91
C ILE A 96 25.11 4.02 -0.85
N ILE A 97 24.03 3.37 -1.29
CA ILE A 97 22.67 3.91 -1.20
C ILE A 97 21.88 3.04 -0.24
N ALA A 98 21.73 3.50 0.99
CA ALA A 98 20.96 2.80 2.00
C ALA A 98 19.49 3.23 1.97
N VAL A 99 18.60 2.31 2.30
CA VAL A 99 17.17 2.59 2.54
C VAL A 99 16.79 2.03 3.89
N SER A 100 16.16 2.88 4.71
CA SER A 100 15.66 2.47 6.02
C SER A 100 14.25 2.94 6.33
N ASN A 101 13.62 2.26 7.28
CA ASN A 101 12.30 2.62 7.80
C ASN A 101 12.35 3.70 8.88
N TYR A 102 13.43 3.75 9.64
CA TYR A 102 13.68 4.75 10.67
C TYR A 102 15.19 4.91 10.84
N ILE A 103 15.58 5.92 11.62
CA ILE A 103 16.97 6.09 12.05
C ILE A 103 17.11 5.34 13.37
N SER A 104 17.92 4.27 13.40
CA SER A 104 18.17 3.49 14.62
C SER A 104 19.19 4.16 15.54
N ASN A 105 20.27 4.71 14.95
CA ASN A 105 21.33 5.43 15.67
C ASN A 105 21.78 6.65 14.84
N GLU A 106 21.44 7.86 15.30
CA GLU A 106 21.76 9.10 14.56
C GLU A 106 23.26 9.28 14.35
N ARG A 107 24.09 9.00 15.35
CA ARG A 107 25.55 9.21 15.26
C ARG A 107 26.18 8.38 14.16
N ILE A 108 25.88 7.08 14.14
CA ILE A 108 26.41 6.16 13.12
C ILE A 108 25.95 6.57 11.72
N ILE A 109 24.69 7.00 11.59
CA ILE A 109 24.17 7.44 10.29
C ILE A 109 24.85 8.72 9.82
N ASP A 110 25.08 9.68 10.71
CA ASP A 110 25.77 10.93 10.39
C ASP A 110 27.25 10.68 10.03
N ASP A 111 27.88 9.69 10.67
CA ASP A 111 29.27 9.30 10.38
C ASP A 111 29.41 8.54 9.04
N LEU A 112 28.45 7.66 8.72
CA LEU A 112 28.51 6.81 7.52
C LEU A 112 28.00 7.50 6.25
N PHE A 113 27.04 8.43 6.36
CA PHE A 113 26.33 8.97 5.20
C PHE A 113 26.49 10.49 5.08
N ALA A 114 27.04 10.91 3.95
CA ALA A 114 27.18 12.34 3.62
C ALA A 114 25.82 13.03 3.37
N PHE A 115 24.82 12.27 2.90
CA PHE A 115 23.48 12.80 2.63
C PHE A 115 22.39 11.93 3.23
N ILE A 116 21.51 12.55 4.02
CA ILE A 116 20.38 11.89 4.67
C ILE A 116 19.09 12.49 4.12
N TYR A 117 18.36 11.70 3.33
CA TYR A 117 17.09 12.11 2.74
C TYR A 117 15.93 11.52 3.53
N LYS A 118 15.01 12.37 4.00
CA LYS A 118 13.78 11.94 4.67
C LYS A 118 12.60 12.02 3.69
N MET A 119 12.08 10.87 3.29
CA MET A 119 10.94 10.76 2.38
C MET A 119 9.63 10.87 3.17
N PRO A 120 8.71 11.79 2.78
CA PRO A 120 7.45 11.97 3.48
C PRO A 120 6.52 10.76 3.34
N SER A 121 5.63 10.60 4.34
CA SER A 121 4.52 9.65 4.28
C SER A 121 3.58 9.97 3.12
N LEU A 122 2.68 9.06 2.74
CA LEU A 122 1.70 9.33 1.69
C LEU A 122 0.68 10.40 2.12
N LYS A 123 0.40 10.52 3.42
CA LYS A 123 -0.50 11.54 3.98
C LYS A 123 0.04 12.96 3.78
N ASP A 124 1.36 13.12 3.79
CA ASP A 124 2.05 14.40 3.61
C ASP A 124 2.31 14.77 2.14
N ARG A 125 1.80 13.97 1.19
CA ARG A 125 1.92 14.18 -0.27
C ARG A 125 0.64 13.76 -0.99
N VAL A 126 -0.45 14.40 -0.61
CA VAL A 126 -1.79 14.12 -1.16
C VAL A 126 -1.86 14.22 -2.69
N GLU A 127 -0.98 15.00 -3.31
CA GLU A 127 -0.87 15.17 -4.76
C GLU A 127 -0.43 13.88 -5.47
N ASP A 128 0.30 13.01 -4.77
CA ASP A 128 0.72 11.70 -5.29
C ASP A 128 -0.44 10.68 -5.24
N ILE A 129 -1.44 10.86 -4.36
CA ILE A 129 -2.52 9.88 -4.16
C ILE A 129 -3.30 9.68 -5.45
N GLU A 130 -3.75 10.77 -6.09
CA GLU A 130 -4.51 10.70 -7.34
C GLU A 130 -3.70 10.01 -8.45
N LEU A 131 -2.40 10.33 -8.57
CA LEU A 131 -1.51 9.71 -9.54
C LEU A 131 -1.37 8.21 -9.31
N LEU A 132 -1.15 7.79 -8.06
CA LEU A 132 -1.00 6.40 -7.69
C LEU A 132 -2.30 5.63 -7.88
N VAL A 133 -3.45 6.22 -7.55
CA VAL A 133 -4.77 5.63 -7.82
C VAL A 133 -4.95 5.40 -9.31
N ASN A 134 -4.67 6.39 -10.15
CA ASN A 134 -4.77 6.25 -11.61
C ASN A 134 -3.83 5.18 -12.15
N TYR A 135 -2.60 5.10 -11.62
CA TYR A 135 -1.66 4.02 -11.96
C TYR A 135 -2.21 2.65 -11.59
N PHE A 136 -2.71 2.47 -10.36
CA PHE A 136 -3.27 1.20 -9.91
C PHE A 136 -4.55 0.83 -10.66
N ILE A 137 -5.40 1.80 -11.03
CA ILE A 137 -6.57 1.55 -11.89
C ILE A 137 -6.11 0.96 -13.23
N LYS A 138 -5.09 1.56 -13.88
CA LYS A 138 -4.57 1.02 -15.15
C LYS A 138 -4.02 -0.39 -14.99
N ASP A 139 -3.26 -0.64 -13.92
CA ASP A 139 -2.70 -1.96 -13.63
C ASP A 139 -3.81 -3.00 -13.41
N VAL A 140 -4.82 -2.65 -12.61
CA VAL A 140 -5.99 -3.49 -12.37
C VAL A 140 -6.77 -3.79 -13.64
N LYS A 141 -7.09 -2.77 -14.45
CA LYS A 141 -7.82 -2.96 -15.72
C LYS A 141 -7.08 -3.93 -16.65
N ARG A 142 -5.75 -3.79 -16.74
CA ARG A 142 -4.90 -4.69 -17.55
C ARG A 142 -4.88 -6.12 -17.00
N ASN A 143 -4.78 -6.28 -15.68
CA ASN A 143 -4.57 -7.59 -15.07
C ASN A 143 -5.88 -8.36 -14.81
N LEU A 144 -6.99 -7.65 -14.61
CA LEU A 144 -8.30 -8.23 -14.27
C LEU A 144 -9.33 -8.14 -15.41
N MET A 145 -8.94 -7.61 -16.59
CA MET A 145 -9.83 -7.46 -17.75
C MET A 145 -11.10 -6.63 -17.46
N ILE A 146 -10.99 -5.62 -16.59
CA ILE A 146 -12.10 -4.73 -16.23
C ILE A 146 -12.11 -3.51 -17.15
N ASP A 147 -13.24 -3.25 -17.81
CA ASP A 147 -13.37 -2.12 -18.74
C ASP A 147 -13.47 -0.76 -18.01
N LYS A 148 -14.36 -0.69 -17.01
CA LYS A 148 -14.68 0.56 -16.32
C LYS A 148 -14.58 0.38 -14.82
N LEU A 149 -13.65 1.12 -14.23
CA LEU A 149 -13.45 1.21 -12.78
C LEU A 149 -13.45 2.69 -12.41
N ILE A 150 -14.36 3.08 -11.52
CA ILE A 150 -14.43 4.42 -10.93
C ILE A 150 -14.17 4.26 -9.44
N ILE A 151 -13.21 5.03 -8.93
CA ILE A 151 -12.83 4.98 -7.52
C ILE A 151 -13.12 6.34 -6.90
N ASP A 152 -13.86 6.32 -5.79
CA ASP A 152 -14.06 7.50 -4.95
C ASP A 152 -12.79 7.74 -4.13
N LEU A 153 -12.04 8.79 -4.49
CA LEU A 153 -10.81 9.19 -3.82
C LEU A 153 -11.01 9.51 -2.33
N ASN A 154 -12.23 9.81 -1.89
CA ASN A 154 -12.50 10.07 -0.47
C ASN A 154 -12.59 8.78 0.37
N ARG A 155 -12.67 7.61 -0.27
CA ARG A 155 -12.84 6.31 0.39
C ARG A 155 -11.60 5.44 0.35
N VAL A 156 -10.53 5.89 -0.31
CA VAL A 156 -9.30 5.10 -0.41
C VAL A 156 -8.60 5.02 0.95
N ASP A 157 -8.02 3.85 1.23
CA ASP A 157 -7.33 3.60 2.48
C ASP A 157 -5.83 3.87 2.34
N ILE A 158 -5.32 4.88 3.03
CA ILE A 158 -3.89 5.24 3.06
C ILE A 158 -3.22 4.93 4.41
N SER A 159 -3.85 4.13 5.28
CA SER A 159 -3.34 3.80 6.61
C SER A 159 -1.96 3.15 6.61
N SER A 160 -1.64 2.37 5.57
CA SER A 160 -0.32 1.77 5.32
C SER A 160 0.25 2.25 3.98
N ASN A 161 0.16 3.56 3.73
CA ASN A 161 0.74 4.24 2.57
C ASN A 161 0.31 3.58 1.25
N THR A 162 1.25 3.25 0.35
CA THR A 162 0.90 2.73 -0.99
C THR A 162 0.32 1.31 -0.94
N LYS A 163 0.62 0.53 0.12
CA LYS A 163 0.17 -0.86 0.24
C LYS A 163 -1.33 -0.94 0.55
N SER A 164 -1.81 -0.15 1.51
CA SER A 164 -3.25 -0.04 1.78
C SER A 164 -3.97 0.63 0.60
N LEU A 165 -3.34 1.63 -0.04
CA LEU A 165 -3.93 2.31 -1.18
C LEU A 165 -4.18 1.32 -2.33
N ARG A 166 -3.15 0.55 -2.71
CA ARG A 166 -3.27 -0.51 -3.72
C ARG A 166 -4.34 -1.52 -3.33
N LYS A 167 -4.35 -1.99 -2.09
CA LYS A 167 -5.39 -2.93 -1.59
C LYS A 167 -6.79 -2.35 -1.75
N SER A 168 -7.00 -1.08 -1.42
CA SER A 168 -8.31 -0.42 -1.55
C SER A 168 -8.76 -0.35 -3.01
N VAL A 169 -7.85 -0.02 -3.93
CA VAL A 169 -8.12 0.01 -5.37
C VAL A 169 -8.53 -1.36 -5.91
N TYR A 170 -7.79 -2.41 -5.55
CA TYR A 170 -8.12 -3.77 -5.99
C TYR A 170 -9.43 -4.27 -5.38
N LYS A 171 -9.72 -3.91 -4.13
CA LYS A 171 -10.99 -4.26 -3.48
C LYS A 171 -12.18 -3.60 -4.18
N GLU A 172 -12.08 -2.32 -4.50
CA GLU A 172 -13.12 -1.60 -5.26
C GLU A 172 -13.29 -2.19 -6.66
N ALA A 173 -12.20 -2.57 -7.32
CA ALA A 173 -12.26 -3.24 -8.60
C ALA A 173 -13.09 -4.53 -8.55
N PHE A 174 -12.78 -5.38 -7.58
CA PHE A 174 -13.50 -6.62 -7.35
C PHE A 174 -14.98 -6.35 -7.03
N ILE A 175 -15.29 -5.39 -6.15
CA ILE A 175 -16.69 -5.07 -5.79
C ILE A 175 -17.51 -4.61 -7.01
N ASN A 176 -16.90 -3.85 -7.93
CA ASN A 176 -17.59 -3.34 -9.11
C ASN A 176 -17.84 -4.42 -10.19
N ASP A 177 -16.97 -5.44 -10.25
CA ASP A 177 -17.06 -6.52 -11.24
C ASP A 177 -17.76 -7.79 -10.70
N CYS A 178 -18.00 -7.83 -9.38
CA CYS A 178 -18.58 -8.96 -8.67
C CYS A 178 -19.97 -9.36 -9.19
N THR A 179 -20.16 -10.64 -9.47
CA THR A 179 -21.43 -11.24 -9.89
C THR A 179 -22.19 -11.86 -8.70
N ASN A 180 -23.44 -12.24 -8.92
CA ASN A 180 -24.22 -12.95 -7.89
C ASN A 180 -23.56 -14.27 -7.45
N LYS A 181 -22.87 -14.98 -8.37
CA LYS A 181 -22.16 -16.23 -8.06
C LYS A 181 -20.95 -15.96 -7.16
N ASP A 182 -20.23 -14.87 -7.42
CA ASP A 182 -19.09 -14.48 -6.57
C ASP A 182 -19.57 -14.14 -5.15
N ILE A 183 -20.71 -13.45 -5.02
CA ILE A 183 -21.32 -13.16 -3.71
C ILE A 183 -21.66 -14.46 -2.97
N GLU A 184 -22.28 -15.42 -3.66
CA GLU A 184 -22.62 -16.72 -3.10
C GLU A 184 -21.36 -17.49 -2.65
N GLU A 185 -20.32 -17.51 -3.48
CA GLU A 185 -19.06 -18.18 -3.16
C GLU A 185 -18.32 -17.50 -1.98
N ILE A 186 -18.32 -16.17 -1.91
CA ILE A 186 -17.76 -15.41 -0.78
C ILE A 186 -18.50 -15.78 0.51
N LEU A 187 -19.84 -15.80 0.47
CA LEU A 187 -20.65 -16.18 1.62
C LEU A 187 -20.37 -17.63 2.01
N TYR A 188 -20.38 -18.56 1.06
CA TYR A 188 -20.09 -19.98 1.29
C TYR A 188 -18.73 -20.17 2.00
N ASN A 189 -17.66 -19.60 1.44
CA ASN A 189 -16.31 -19.73 1.99
C ASN A 189 -16.19 -19.10 3.38
N TYR A 190 -16.84 -17.96 3.60
CA TYR A 190 -16.89 -17.33 4.92
C TYR A 190 -17.62 -18.22 5.93
N LEU A 191 -18.81 -18.71 5.58
CA LEU A 191 -19.62 -19.53 6.48
C LEU A 191 -18.95 -20.86 6.79
N LEU A 192 -18.37 -21.54 5.78
CA LEU A 192 -17.62 -22.78 5.96
C LEU A 192 -16.47 -22.63 6.97
N LYS A 193 -15.81 -21.47 6.98
CA LYS A 193 -14.69 -21.19 7.88
C LYS A 193 -15.12 -20.85 9.32
N TYR A 194 -16.30 -20.26 9.52
CA TYR A 194 -16.68 -19.65 10.80
C TYR A 194 -17.94 -20.24 11.45
N MET A 195 -18.71 -21.09 10.76
CA MET A 195 -19.86 -21.77 11.33
C MET A 195 -19.44 -22.80 12.38
N ASN A 196 -19.95 -22.63 13.60
CA ASN A 196 -19.60 -23.42 14.79
C ASN A 196 -20.82 -23.94 15.56
N GLY A 197 -22.05 -23.71 15.08
CA GLY A 197 -23.28 -24.34 15.58
C GLY A 197 -24.11 -23.54 16.61
N ASN A 198 -23.67 -22.35 17.04
CA ASN A 198 -24.34 -21.56 18.09
C ASN A 198 -25.19 -20.42 17.51
N ASN A 199 -26.45 -20.69 17.18
CA ASN A 199 -27.40 -19.70 16.61
C ASN A 199 -26.85 -18.97 15.37
N ASP A 200 -26.06 -19.69 14.58
CA ASP A 200 -25.31 -19.16 13.44
C ASP A 200 -26.23 -18.60 12.36
N TYR A 201 -27.44 -19.15 12.21
CA TYR A 201 -28.44 -18.58 11.29
C TYR A 201 -28.73 -17.11 11.63
N LYS A 202 -29.10 -16.79 12.88
CA LYS A 202 -29.40 -15.41 13.28
C LYS A 202 -28.17 -14.51 13.17
N LYS A 203 -27.00 -15.03 13.57
CA LYS A 203 -25.71 -14.33 13.49
C LYS A 203 -25.38 -13.94 12.05
N TYR A 204 -25.44 -14.89 11.12
CA TYR A 204 -25.01 -14.70 9.74
C TYR A 204 -26.11 -14.14 8.82
N LEU A 205 -27.39 -14.22 9.19
CA LEU A 205 -28.49 -13.55 8.48
C LEU A 205 -28.22 -12.03 8.34
N SER A 206 -27.55 -11.45 9.34
CA SER A 206 -27.13 -10.04 9.31
C SER A 206 -26.18 -9.69 8.15
N LEU A 207 -25.43 -10.65 7.60
CA LEU A 207 -24.56 -10.47 6.43
C LEU A 207 -25.37 -10.10 5.18
N TYR A 208 -26.59 -10.62 5.07
CA TYR A 208 -27.51 -10.32 3.96
C TYR A 208 -28.41 -9.12 4.28
N GLU A 209 -29.04 -9.07 5.46
CA GLU A 209 -30.03 -8.05 5.78
C GLU A 209 -29.42 -6.64 5.90
N ARG A 210 -28.20 -6.54 6.45
CA ARG A 210 -27.52 -5.25 6.63
C ARG A 210 -27.25 -4.52 5.30
N PRO A 211 -26.61 -5.13 4.28
CA PRO A 211 -26.40 -4.46 3.00
C PRO A 211 -27.72 -4.18 2.28
N LEU A 212 -28.70 -5.09 2.32
CA LEU A 212 -30.02 -4.91 1.69
C LEU A 212 -30.74 -3.68 2.25
N ILE A 213 -30.84 -3.58 3.57
CA ILE A 213 -31.54 -2.47 4.24
C ILE A 213 -30.77 -1.15 4.06
N LYS A 214 -29.43 -1.14 4.21
CA LYS A 214 -28.62 0.06 3.97
C LYS A 214 -28.79 0.60 2.54
N ALA A 215 -28.73 -0.28 1.55
CA ALA A 215 -28.91 0.10 0.15
C ALA A 215 -30.34 0.63 -0.10
N GLY A 216 -31.35 -0.04 0.47
CA GLY A 216 -32.74 0.38 0.40
C GLY A 216 -32.99 1.76 1.00
N LEU A 217 -32.47 2.02 2.20
CA LEU A 217 -32.59 3.32 2.86
C LEU A 217 -31.93 4.43 2.06
N LYS A 218 -30.72 4.17 1.52
CA LYS A 218 -30.02 5.12 0.65
C LYS A 218 -30.75 5.39 -0.67
N LYS A 219 -31.41 4.38 -1.25
CA LYS A 219 -32.08 4.50 -2.56
C LYS A 219 -33.47 5.12 -2.46
N PHE A 220 -34.22 4.82 -1.40
CA PHE A 220 -35.64 5.18 -1.30
C PHE A 220 -35.95 6.22 -0.23
N TYR A 221 -35.01 6.54 0.67
CA TYR A 221 -35.08 7.55 1.74
C TYR A 221 -36.27 7.42 2.73
N SER A 222 -37.21 6.51 2.49
CA SER A 222 -38.43 6.30 3.27
C SER A 222 -38.55 4.85 3.72
N GLN A 223 -38.67 4.64 5.03
CA GLN A 223 -38.89 3.32 5.62
C GLN A 223 -40.23 2.70 5.19
N LEU A 224 -41.28 3.51 5.04
CA LEU A 224 -42.60 3.02 4.60
C LEU A 224 -42.53 2.51 3.16
N LYS A 225 -41.87 3.28 2.28
CA LYS A 225 -41.64 2.88 0.89
C LYS A 225 -40.76 1.62 0.83
N LEU A 226 -39.68 1.59 1.62
CA LEU A 226 -38.78 0.44 1.67
C LEU A 226 -39.48 -0.82 2.17
N SER A 227 -40.32 -0.75 3.21
CA SER A 227 -41.06 -1.92 3.72
C SER A 227 -41.99 -2.50 2.67
N SER A 228 -42.64 -1.64 1.87
CA SER A 228 -43.48 -2.08 0.75
C SER A 228 -42.65 -2.77 -0.35
N ILE A 229 -41.46 -2.24 -0.67
CA ILE A 229 -40.58 -2.80 -1.70
C ILE A 229 -39.98 -4.14 -1.28
N LEU A 230 -39.60 -4.26 0.00
CA LEU A 230 -39.06 -5.50 0.56
C LEU A 230 -40.16 -6.55 0.85
N GLY A 231 -41.43 -6.17 0.77
CA GLY A 231 -42.55 -7.07 1.07
C GLY A 231 -42.65 -7.47 2.54
N ILE A 232 -42.14 -6.64 3.46
CA ILE A 232 -42.19 -6.91 4.91
C ILE A 232 -43.01 -5.85 5.63
N ASN A 233 -43.61 -6.22 6.76
CA ASN A 233 -44.33 -5.25 7.59
C ASN A 233 -43.39 -4.11 8.04
N ARG A 234 -43.88 -2.87 8.02
CA ARG A 234 -43.13 -1.67 8.43
C ARG A 234 -42.55 -1.80 9.85
N ASN A 235 -43.30 -2.35 10.79
CA ASN A 235 -42.85 -2.56 12.16
C ASN A 235 -41.70 -3.57 12.21
N THR A 236 -41.74 -4.61 11.37
CA THR A 236 -40.64 -5.58 11.21
C THR A 236 -39.39 -4.92 10.66
N LEU A 237 -39.52 -4.09 9.61
CA LEU A 237 -38.38 -3.33 9.08
C LEU A 237 -37.77 -2.42 10.15
N ARG A 238 -38.60 -1.70 10.92
CA ARG A 238 -38.15 -0.82 11.98
C ARG A 238 -37.37 -1.57 13.07
N LYS A 239 -37.86 -2.74 13.50
CA LYS A 239 -37.15 -3.62 14.43
C LYS A 239 -35.79 -4.04 13.88
N LYS A 240 -35.74 -4.49 12.61
CA LYS A 240 -34.48 -4.89 11.95
C LYS A 240 -33.47 -3.76 11.81
N ILE A 241 -33.90 -2.54 11.47
CA ILE A 241 -33.01 -1.37 11.42
C ILE A 241 -32.37 -1.13 12.80
N HIS A 242 -33.17 -1.25 13.87
CA HIS A 242 -32.69 -1.07 15.24
C HIS A 242 -31.75 -2.20 15.68
N GLU A 243 -32.09 -3.46 15.42
CA GLU A 243 -31.23 -4.63 15.73
C GLU A 243 -29.90 -4.59 14.99
N LEU A 244 -29.90 -4.05 13.78
CA LEU A 244 -28.70 -3.90 12.96
C LEU A 244 -27.96 -2.59 13.25
N ASN A 245 -28.40 -1.73 14.17
CA ASN A 245 -27.78 -0.42 14.42
C ASN A 245 -27.60 0.41 13.13
N LEU A 246 -28.70 0.59 12.40
CA LEU A 246 -28.76 1.33 11.12
C LEU A 246 -29.53 2.66 11.22
N ASN A 247 -29.82 3.12 12.44
CA ASN A 247 -30.47 4.40 12.70
C ASN A 247 -29.49 5.57 12.55
#